data_AF-A0A5N5SUU9-F1
#
_entry.id   AF-A0A5N5SUU9-F1
#
_cell.length_a   1.000
_cell.length_b   1.000
_cell.length_c   1.000
_cell.angle_alpha   90.00
_cell.angle_beta   90.00
_cell.angle_gamma   90.00
#
_symmetry.space_group_name_H-M   'P 1'
#
loop_
_entity.id
_entity.type
_entity.pdbx_description
1 polymer ?
#
loop_
_entity_poly.entity_id
_entity_poly.type
_entity_poly.pdbx_seq_one_letter_code
_entity_poly.pdbx_strand_id
1 'polypeptide(L)'
;MYVLTFSCGLVAYSTYAGCDPMALGLIKKKDQILPYFVIDKLSFVPGLPGLFIAAVIGGALSTLSSYINSCVAMMWKDVCLKFAFFRNFSDRYATLINKILC
;
A
#
# COMPACT_ATOMS: atom_id res chain seq x y z
N MET A 1 -15.69 -0.54 -2.29
CA MET A 1 -14.51 -1.40 -1.99
C MET A 1 -14.91 -2.80 -1.56
N TYR A 2 -15.74 -2.97 -0.52
CA TYR A 2 -16.07 -4.29 0.03
C TYR A 2 -16.61 -5.32 -0.99
N VAL A 3 -17.50 -4.91 -1.89
CA VAL A 3 -18.07 -5.80 -2.91
C VAL A 3 -16.98 -6.38 -3.83
N LEU A 4 -16.01 -5.57 -4.25
CA LEU A 4 -14.91 -5.98 -5.13
C LEU A 4 -13.93 -6.92 -4.42
N THR A 5 -13.61 -6.63 -3.15
CA THR A 5 -12.74 -7.50 -2.35
C THR A 5 -13.39 -8.86 -2.13
N PHE A 6 -14.71 -8.87 -1.83
CA PHE A 6 -15.45 -10.09 -1.56
C PHE A 6 -15.61 -10.95 -2.82
N SER A 7 -15.95 -10.35 -3.96
CA SER A 7 -16.06 -11.08 -5.23
C SER A 7 -14.71 -11.63 -5.69
N CYS A 8 -13.62 -10.86 -5.61
CA CYS A 8 -12.27 -11.35 -5.92
C CYS A 8 -11.86 -12.51 -5.00
N GLY A 9 -12.14 -12.42 -3.70
CA GLY A 9 -11.86 -13.49 -2.74
C GLY A 9 -12.67 -14.76 -3.02
N LEU A 10 -13.95 -14.61 -3.37
CA LEU A 10 -14.83 -15.74 -3.68
C LEU A 10 -14.41 -16.45 -4.98
N VAL A 11 -14.01 -15.69 -6.01
CA VAL A 11 -13.50 -16.25 -7.28
C VAL A 11 -12.17 -16.97 -7.07
N ALA A 12 -11.25 -16.39 -6.29
CA ALA A 12 -10.00 -17.06 -5.94
C ALA A 12 -10.26 -18.36 -5.16
N TYR A 13 -11.19 -18.33 -4.20
CA TYR A 13 -11.61 -19.51 -3.44
C TYR A 13 -12.22 -20.60 -4.33
N SER A 14 -13.18 -20.26 -5.20
CA SER A 14 -13.80 -21.24 -6.09
C SER A 14 -12.80 -21.87 -7.07
N THR A 15 -11.77 -21.13 -7.46
CA THR A 15 -10.75 -21.62 -8.40
C THR A 15 -9.79 -22.62 -7.75
N TYR A 16 -9.53 -22.48 -6.44
CA TYR A 16 -8.60 -23.35 -5.71
C TYR A 16 -9.29 -24.36 -4.78
N ALA A 17 -10.62 -24.38 -4.71
CA ALA A 17 -11.40 -25.29 -3.86
C ALA A 17 -11.08 -26.79 -4.07
N GLY A 18 -10.60 -27.18 -5.26
CA GLY A 18 -10.17 -28.56 -5.57
C GLY A 18 -8.66 -28.79 -5.57
N CYS A 19 -7.85 -27.74 -5.63
CA CYS A 19 -6.39 -27.81 -5.70
C CYS A 19 -5.80 -26.64 -4.91
N ASP A 20 -5.59 -26.84 -3.62
CA ASP A 20 -5.07 -25.80 -2.73
C ASP A 20 -3.59 -25.49 -3.06
N PRO A 21 -3.27 -24.27 -3.52
CA PRO A 21 -1.89 -23.89 -3.84
C PRO A 21 -1.00 -23.81 -2.59
N MET A 22 -1.61 -23.70 -1.41
CA MET A 22 -0.92 -23.80 -0.12
C MET A 22 -0.54 -25.24 0.22
N ALA A 23 -1.42 -26.22 -0.03
CA ALA A 23 -1.13 -27.63 0.20
C ALA A 23 -0.09 -28.17 -0.79
N LEU A 24 -0.08 -27.62 -2.02
CA LEU A 24 0.90 -27.92 -3.07
C LEU A 24 2.28 -27.26 -2.83
N GLY A 25 2.44 -26.44 -1.78
CA GLY A 25 3.70 -25.78 -1.46
C GLY A 25 4.10 -24.65 -2.42
N LEU A 26 3.20 -24.25 -3.32
CA LEU A 26 3.41 -23.14 -4.28
C LEU A 26 3.38 -21.78 -3.56
N ILE A 27 2.72 -21.72 -2.41
CA ILE A 27 2.57 -20.52 -1.60
C ILE A 27 2.94 -20.81 -0.13
N LYS A 28 3.79 -19.96 0.46
CA LYS A 28 4.19 -20.06 1.89
C LYS A 28 3.25 -19.32 2.84
N LYS A 29 2.61 -18.25 2.39
CA LYS A 29 1.75 -17.39 3.23
C LYS A 29 0.37 -17.20 2.62
N LYS A 30 -0.67 -17.17 3.44
CA LYS A 30 -2.07 -17.00 2.99
C LYS A 30 -2.26 -15.71 2.16
N ASP A 31 -1.53 -14.65 2.51
CA ASP A 31 -1.63 -13.34 1.86
C ASP A 31 -1.13 -13.31 0.41
N GLN A 32 -0.38 -14.33 0.00
CA GLN A 32 0.18 -14.45 -1.35
C GLN A 32 -0.77 -15.13 -2.33
N ILE A 33 -1.96 -15.57 -1.89
CA ILE A 33 -2.92 -16.28 -2.74
C ILE A 33 -3.45 -15.43 -3.89
N LEU A 34 -3.69 -14.13 -3.63
CA LEU A 34 -4.20 -13.22 -4.64
C LEU A 34 -3.13 -12.84 -5.69
N PRO A 35 -1.88 -12.48 -5.31
CA PRO A 35 -0.78 -12.35 -6.27
C PRO A 35 -0.54 -13.61 -7.10
N TYR A 36 -0.59 -14.78 -6.46
CA TYR A 36 -0.42 -16.06 -7.15
C TYR A 36 -1.54 -16.33 -8.15
N PHE A 37 -2.79 -16.05 -7.78
CA PHE A 37 -3.95 -16.18 -8.68
C PHE A 37 -3.81 -15.33 -9.95
N VAL A 38 -3.32 -14.10 -9.82
CA VAL A 38 -3.10 -13.21 -10.99
C VAL A 38 -2.00 -13.77 -11.90
N ILE A 39 -0.94 -14.34 -11.34
CA ILE A 39 0.16 -14.92 -12.13
C ILE A 39 -0.26 -16.25 -12.77
N ASP A 40 -1.05 -17.07 -12.08
CA ASP A 40 -1.47 -18.39 -12.58
C ASP A 40 -2.59 -18.29 -13.62
N LYS A 41 -3.66 -17.54 -13.30
CA LYS A 41 -4.90 -17.51 -14.11
C LYS A 41 -5.00 -16.32 -15.04
N LEU A 42 -4.35 -15.21 -14.74
CA LEU A 42 -4.47 -13.96 -15.51
C LEU A 42 -3.22 -13.68 -16.37
N SER A 43 -2.22 -14.57 -16.37
CA SER A 43 -1.01 -14.45 -17.21
C SER A 43 -1.28 -14.65 -18.72
N PHE A 44 -2.47 -15.12 -19.10
CA PHE A 44 -2.88 -15.14 -20.51
C PHE A 44 -2.93 -13.75 -21.14
N VAL A 45 -3.08 -12.68 -20.33
CA VAL A 45 -3.01 -11.29 -20.79
C VAL A 45 -1.59 -10.76 -20.55
N PRO A 46 -0.83 -10.44 -21.62
CA PRO A 46 0.52 -9.92 -21.46
C PRO A 46 0.50 -8.57 -20.72
N GLY A 47 1.35 -8.44 -19.70
CA GLY A 47 1.49 -7.20 -18.91
C GLY A 47 0.53 -7.07 -17.72
N LEU A 48 -0.52 -7.89 -17.62
CA LEU A 48 -1.50 -7.80 -16.53
C LEU A 48 -0.93 -8.13 -15.14
N PRO A 49 -0.06 -9.15 -14.96
CA PRO A 49 0.62 -9.37 -13.68
C PRO A 49 1.50 -8.18 -13.26
N GLY A 50 2.17 -7.54 -14.23
CA GLY A 50 2.99 -6.36 -14.00
C GLY A 50 2.15 -5.16 -13.56
N LEU A 51 1.00 -4.94 -14.23
CA LEU A 51 0.05 -3.88 -13.87
C LEU A 51 -0.52 -4.08 -12.46
N PHE A 52 -0.84 -5.33 -12.08
CA PHE A 52 -1.32 -5.65 -10.74
C PHE A 52 -0.30 -5.28 -9.66
N ILE A 53 0.96 -5.67 -9.83
CA ILE A 53 2.04 -5.35 -8.88
C ILE A 53 2.26 -3.83 -8.83
N ALA A 54 2.26 -3.15 -9.98
CA ALA A 54 2.38 -1.69 -10.05
C ALA A 54 1.26 -0.97 -9.29
N ALA A 55 0.01 -1.43 -9.41
CA ALA A 55 -1.13 -0.87 -8.70
C ALA A 55 -1.04 -1.08 -7.18
N VAL A 56 -0.64 -2.28 -6.73
CA VAL A 56 -0.46 -2.58 -5.30
C VAL A 56 0.64 -1.70 -4.69
N ILE A 57 1.79 -1.61 -5.34
CA ILE A 57 2.92 -0.78 -4.88
C ILE A 57 2.55 0.70 -4.92
N GLY A 58 1.89 1.16 -5.98
CA GLY A 58 1.43 2.55 -6.11
C GLY A 58 0.43 2.94 -5.02
N GLY A 59 -0.54 2.07 -4.71
CA GLY A 59 -1.50 2.28 -3.62
C GLY A 59 -0.83 2.30 -2.24
N ALA A 60 0.13 1.40 -2.01
CA ALA A 60 0.91 1.38 -0.77
C ALA A 60 1.73 2.67 -0.60
N LEU A 61 2.43 3.10 -1.66
CA LEU A 61 3.22 4.33 -1.68
C LEU A 61 2.35 5.58 -1.44
N SER A 62 1.17 5.67 -2.05
CA SER A 62 0.24 6.79 -1.82
C SER A 62 -0.19 6.90 -0.36
N THR A 63 -0.44 5.76 0.28
CA THR A 63 -0.82 5.71 1.70
C THR A 63 0.37 6.10 2.58
N LEU A 64 1.56 5.58 2.27
CA LEU A 64 2.79 5.89 2.99
C LEU A 64 3.16 7.38 2.90
N SER A 65 3.06 7.99 1.72
CA SER A 65 3.30 9.43 1.53
C SER A 65 2.35 10.27 2.39
N SER A 66 1.05 9.94 2.39
CA SER A 66 0.05 10.64 3.22
C SER A 66 0.32 10.48 4.72
N TYR A 67 0.75 9.29 5.13
CA TYR A 67 1.12 8.99 6.51
C TYR A 67 2.33 9.81 6.97
N ILE A 68 3.42 9.81 6.18
CA ILE A 68 4.63 10.57 6.48
C ILE A 68 4.32 12.06 6.54
N ASN A 69 3.59 12.60 5.55
CA ASN A 69 3.19 14.01 5.54
C ASN A 69 2.41 14.40 6.81
N SER A 70 1.53 13.53 7.29
CA SER A 70 0.77 13.76 8.52
C SER A 70 1.65 13.69 9.77
N CYS A 71 2.58 12.73 9.83
CA CYS A 71 3.53 12.59 10.94
C CYS A 71 4.45 13.81 11.07
N VAL A 72 4.95 14.34 9.96
CA VAL A 72 5.80 15.55 9.96
C VAL A 72 5.03 16.75 10.45
N ALA A 73 3.79 16.93 9.99
CA ALA A 73 2.91 18.00 10.45
C ALA A 73 2.61 17.90 11.95
N MET A 74 2.35 16.69 12.47
CA MET A 74 2.17 16.46 13.91
C MET A 74 3.45 16.75 14.69
N MET A 75 4.61 16.25 14.25
CA MET A 75 5.89 16.50 14.91
C MET A 75 6.23 17.99 14.98
N TRP A 76 5.96 18.73 13.90
CA TRP A 76 6.16 20.17 13.88
C TRP A 76 5.26 20.90 14.90
N LYS A 77 3.96 20.55 14.93
CA LYS A 77 3.00 21.19 15.86
C LYS A 77 3.22 20.81 17.32
N ASP A 78 3.46 19.53 17.59
CA ASP A 78 3.46 19.00 18.96
C ASP A 78 4.82 19.14 19.66
N VAL A 79 5.92 19.15 18.91
CA VAL A 79 7.29 19.18 19.45
C VAL A 79 7.99 20.49 19.11
N CYS A 80 8.10 20.84 17.83
CA CYS A 80 8.92 21.98 17.40
C CYS A 80 8.34 23.32 17.89
N LEU A 81 7.04 23.57 17.74
CA LEU A 81 6.41 24.83 18.18
C LEU A 81 6.44 25.04 19.70
N LYS A 82 6.63 23.99 20.51
CA LYS A 82 6.78 24.11 21.98
C LYS A 82 8.16 24.63 22.41
N PHE A 83 9.19 24.51 21.56
CA PHE A 83 10.51 25.06 21.86
C PHE A 83 10.56 26.56 21.50
N ALA A 84 10.97 27.40 22.47
CA ALA A 84 11.04 28.86 22.32
C ALA A 84 11.89 29.33 21.12
N PHE A 85 12.87 28.52 20.71
CA PHE A 85 13.74 28.75 19.55
C PHE A 85 12.99 28.67 18.20
N PHE A 86 11.97 27.81 18.11
CA PHE A 86 11.25 27.53 16.86
C PHE A 86 9.95 28.33 16.68
N ARG A 87 9.56 29.12 17.68
CA ARG A 87 8.31 29.91 17.68
C ARG A 87 8.25 30.97 16.57
N ASN A 88 9.39 31.36 15.99
CA ASN A 88 9.51 32.35 14.92
C ASN A 88 9.69 31.76 13.51
N PHE A 89 9.69 30.43 13.34
CA PHE A 89 9.80 29.85 11.99
C PHE A 89 8.48 30.02 11.24
N SER A 90 8.47 30.97 10.30
CA SER A 90 7.35 31.31 9.40
C SER A 90 6.86 30.11 8.58
N ASP A 91 5.56 30.09 8.25
CA ASP A 91 4.84 29.05 7.48
C ASP A 91 5.56 28.55 6.22
N ARG A 92 6.41 29.38 5.61
CA ARG A 92 7.23 29.01 4.45
C ARG A 92 8.23 27.90 4.74
N TYR A 93 8.84 27.86 5.94
CA TYR A 93 9.79 26.81 6.33
C TYR A 93 9.07 25.49 6.63
N ALA A 94 7.90 25.53 7.26
CA ALA A 94 7.08 24.33 7.47
C ALA A 94 6.62 23.70 6.14
N THR A 95 6.31 24.55 5.14
CA THR A 95 5.94 24.08 3.79
C THR A 95 7.13 23.51 3.02
N LEU A 96 8.32 24.08 3.18
CA LEU A 96 9.58 23.59 2.59
C LEU A 96 10.05 22.28 3.23
N ILE A 97 9.96 22.16 4.56
CA ILE A 97 10.30 20.94 5.28
C ILE A 97 9.33 19.80 4.92
N ASN A 98 8.02 20.08 4.83
CA ASN A 98 7.04 19.09 4.35
C ASN A 98 7.30 18.66 2.89
N LYS A 99 7.82 19.56 2.04
CA LYS A 99 8.18 19.24 0.64
C LYS A 99 9.50 18.48 0.48
N ILE A 100 10.42 18.58 1.42
CA ILE A 100 11.73 17.90 1.38
C ILE A 100 11.66 16.54 2.08
N LEU A 101 10.76 16.40 3.05
CA LEU A 101 10.60 15.18 3.86
C LEU A 101 9.57 14.19 3.27
N CYS A 102 8.79 14.61 2.26
CA CYS A 102 7.85 13.79 1.52
C CYS A 102 8.33 13.52 0.09
#